data_AF-A0A9D5AH21-F1
#
_entry.id   AF-A0A9D5AH21-F1
#
_cell.length_a   1.000
_cell.length_b   1.000
_cell.length_c   1.000
_cell.angle_alpha   90.00
_cell.angle_beta   90.00
_cell.angle_gamma   90.00
#
_symmetry.space_group_name_H-M   'P 1'
#
loop_
_entity.id
_entity.type
_entity.pdbx_description
1 polymer ?
#
loop_
_entity_poly.entity_id
_entity_poly.type
_entity_poly.pdbx_seq_one_letter_code
_entity_poly.pdbx_strand_id
1 'polypeptide(L)'
;MLSSGITLIVELLKNSNEEKENIHSPRPLYLELHPVTTTKEPQVHKTQWEKHLEDELVKSRKENSELRSERDEWKKRASFARERFRSFKEESEKQLSVLRNENESITNAEKKACIVIQGLQERLNHLQIAAQDYIAEKKKFEKHIQMVESECTKLKKELQEEHKDIQYLTLESNRSHETARIATREVEAVKQELIEERKNVERIKENFIRDITFSDSKAIVAEAKLSDLQRKTKLRDYKACTICLTNEKDMAFGCGHMPAVKYPHLFPKDSFWDKFPYFLPSLSGSAFAFVVAIACIWLPETLHNHPLSNESIDDAEALETGNISNDDDKIIQKDENLFLNWPLMSSIIVYSIFSLYNVAYQEVFSLWAVSPGRFGGLNFTTDNVGDVLVISGIGLIVSQLFLYPSLERAFGPIKFARISAVLSIPLLQSYPFIAMLSGITLYLVINIASLLKNVLSMTIITGLFIMQNRAVEQHQRGAANGIAMTIMSIFKAIGPAGGGAV
;
A
#
# COMPACT_ATOMS: atom_id res chain seq x y z
N MET A 1 -57.41 -2.41 -26.02
CA MET A 1 -58.31 -2.06 -27.15
C MET A 1 -57.96 -2.73 -28.48
N LEU A 2 -56.75 -3.32 -28.67
CA LEU A 2 -56.38 -4.04 -29.90
C LEU A 2 -56.91 -5.49 -29.98
N SER A 3 -57.21 -6.14 -28.85
CA SER A 3 -57.72 -7.53 -28.83
C SER A 3 -59.15 -7.65 -29.39
N SER A 4 -60.05 -6.70 -29.10
CA SER A 4 -61.42 -6.70 -29.64
C SER A 4 -61.49 -6.48 -31.15
N GLY A 5 -60.53 -5.77 -31.75
CA GLY A 5 -60.51 -5.52 -33.21
C GLY A 5 -60.15 -6.76 -34.03
N ILE A 6 -59.31 -7.64 -33.49
CA ILE A 6 -58.87 -8.86 -34.17
C ILE A 6 -59.96 -9.93 -34.13
N THR A 7 -60.71 -10.05 -33.03
CA THR A 7 -61.84 -10.98 -32.91
C THR A 7 -62.96 -10.65 -33.90
N LEU A 8 -63.26 -9.37 -34.11
CA LEU A 8 -64.28 -8.92 -35.06
C LEU A 8 -63.90 -9.24 -36.53
N ILE A 9 -62.62 -9.16 -36.87
CA ILE A 9 -62.11 -9.48 -38.22
C ILE A 9 -62.10 -11.00 -38.46
N VAL A 10 -61.79 -11.80 -37.44
CA VAL A 10 -61.85 -13.28 -37.52
C VAL A 10 -63.28 -13.78 -37.63
N GLU A 11 -64.26 -13.17 -36.94
CA GLU A 11 -65.69 -13.48 -37.11
C GLU A 11 -66.23 -13.11 -38.50
N LEU A 12 -65.81 -11.96 -39.05
CA LEU A 12 -66.19 -11.55 -40.41
C LEU A 12 -65.61 -12.47 -41.49
N LEU A 13 -64.41 -13.03 -41.27
CA LEU A 13 -63.78 -13.99 -42.18
C LEU A 13 -64.41 -15.40 -42.09
N LYS A 14 -64.98 -15.76 -40.93
CA LYS A 14 -65.69 -17.04 -40.76
C LYS A 14 -67.03 -17.03 -41.49
N ASN A 15 -67.79 -15.93 -41.42
CA ASN A 15 -69.06 -15.78 -42.15
C ASN A 15 -68.88 -15.76 -43.68
N SER A 16 -67.76 -15.27 -44.20
CA SER A 16 -67.50 -15.25 -45.66
C SER A 16 -67.18 -16.63 -46.25
N ASN A 17 -66.76 -17.61 -45.43
CA ASN A 17 -66.47 -18.96 -45.90
C ASN A 17 -67.70 -19.88 -45.92
N GLU A 18 -68.75 -19.59 -45.14
CA GLU A 18 -70.01 -20.36 -45.18
C GLU A 18 -70.86 -20.05 -46.42
N GLU A 19 -70.65 -18.92 -47.09
CA GLU A 19 -71.41 -18.55 -48.30
C GLU A 19 -70.88 -19.21 -49.59
N LYS A 20 -69.81 -20.01 -49.51
CA LYS A 20 -69.16 -20.66 -50.68
C LYS A 20 -69.60 -22.10 -50.97
N GLU A 21 -70.50 -22.69 -50.20
CA GLU A 21 -70.96 -24.08 -50.43
C GLU A 21 -72.36 -24.22 -51.04
N ASN A 22 -73.06 -23.13 -51.41
CA ASN A 22 -74.38 -23.21 -52.06
C ASN A 22 -74.36 -22.62 -53.49
N ILE A 23 -73.81 -23.36 -54.45
CA ILE A 23 -74.08 -23.13 -55.87
C ILE A 23 -74.54 -24.44 -56.49
N HIS A 24 -75.87 -24.58 -56.62
CA HIS A 24 -76.51 -25.66 -57.36
C HIS A 24 -76.04 -25.73 -58.82
N SER A 25 -75.70 -26.94 -59.24
CA SER A 25 -75.47 -27.33 -60.64
C SER A 25 -76.70 -27.06 -61.51
N PRO A 26 -76.60 -26.43 -62.71
CA PRO A 26 -77.70 -26.45 -63.65
C PRO A 26 -77.77 -27.81 -64.35
N ARG A 27 -78.94 -28.45 -64.30
CA ARG A 27 -79.30 -29.66 -65.05
C ARG A 27 -79.25 -29.41 -66.57
N PRO A 28 -78.89 -30.40 -67.41
CA PRO A 28 -78.97 -30.28 -68.86
C PRO A 28 -80.44 -30.37 -69.34
N LEU A 29 -80.75 -29.58 -70.37
CA LEU A 29 -82.00 -29.54 -71.12
C LEU A 29 -82.41 -30.92 -71.68
N TYR A 30 -83.70 -31.27 -71.56
CA TYR A 30 -84.37 -32.20 -72.46
C TYR A 30 -85.45 -31.42 -73.23
N LEU A 31 -85.31 -31.41 -74.56
CA LEU A 31 -86.33 -30.97 -75.51
C LEU A 31 -87.02 -32.26 -76.00
N GLU A 32 -88.22 -32.56 -75.49
CA GLU A 32 -89.04 -33.66 -76.04
C GLU A 32 -89.83 -33.15 -77.24
N LEU A 33 -89.47 -33.65 -78.44
CA LEU A 33 -90.32 -33.56 -79.63
C LEU A 33 -91.41 -34.65 -79.55
N HIS A 34 -92.69 -34.25 -79.58
CA HIS A 34 -93.81 -35.16 -79.85
C HIS A 34 -94.27 -35.05 -81.32
N PRO A 35 -94.66 -36.18 -81.96
CA PRO A 35 -94.96 -36.21 -83.38
C PRO A 35 -96.43 -35.85 -83.71
N VAL A 36 -96.56 -35.07 -84.78
CA VAL A 36 -97.63 -34.94 -85.78
C VAL A 36 -98.96 -35.67 -85.55
N THR A 37 -100.05 -34.90 -85.57
CA THR A 37 -101.32 -35.30 -86.21
C THR A 37 -101.83 -34.20 -87.14
N THR A 38 -102.13 -34.62 -88.37
CA THR A 38 -102.57 -33.88 -89.55
C THR A 38 -103.97 -33.28 -89.45
N THR A 39 -104.16 -32.03 -89.93
CA THR A 39 -105.29 -31.66 -90.83
C THR A 39 -105.07 -30.30 -91.53
N LYS A 40 -104.96 -30.35 -92.87
CA LYS A 40 -105.35 -29.42 -93.97
C LYS A 40 -105.16 -27.87 -93.86
N GLU A 41 -104.22 -27.35 -94.69
CA GLU A 41 -104.11 -26.11 -95.53
C GLU A 41 -104.73 -24.73 -95.14
N PRO A 42 -104.22 -23.56 -95.65
CA PRO A 42 -103.43 -23.33 -96.89
C PRO A 42 -102.11 -22.52 -96.78
N GLN A 43 -101.29 -22.63 -97.83
CA GLN A 43 -99.83 -22.45 -97.90
C GLN A 43 -99.23 -21.03 -98.11
N VAL A 44 -99.95 -19.92 -97.99
CA VAL A 44 -99.35 -18.59 -98.27
C VAL A 44 -98.78 -17.89 -97.01
N HIS A 45 -99.28 -18.23 -95.82
CA HIS A 45 -98.81 -17.63 -94.56
C HIS A 45 -97.54 -18.30 -94.00
N LYS A 46 -97.22 -19.51 -94.46
CA LYS A 46 -96.13 -20.35 -93.94
C LYS A 46 -94.76 -19.83 -94.37
N THR A 47 -94.61 -19.41 -95.62
CA THR A 47 -93.32 -18.93 -96.18
C THR A 47 -92.90 -17.58 -95.61
N GLN A 48 -93.85 -16.71 -95.25
CA GLN A 48 -93.57 -15.42 -94.61
C GLN A 48 -93.25 -15.59 -93.12
N TRP A 49 -93.92 -16.54 -92.44
CA TRP A 49 -93.60 -16.93 -91.06
C TRP A 49 -92.23 -17.61 -90.95
N GLU A 50 -91.88 -18.50 -91.90
CA GLU A 50 -90.57 -19.17 -91.95
C GLU A 50 -89.42 -18.18 -92.13
N LYS A 51 -89.59 -17.18 -93.01
CA LYS A 51 -88.59 -16.12 -93.19
C LYS A 51 -88.43 -15.21 -91.97
N HIS A 52 -89.55 -14.86 -91.32
CA HIS A 52 -89.54 -14.08 -90.08
C HIS A 52 -88.90 -14.86 -88.92
N LEU A 53 -89.16 -16.17 -88.84
CA LEU A 53 -88.51 -17.08 -87.89
C LEU A 53 -87.00 -17.18 -88.15
N GLU A 54 -86.55 -17.28 -89.41
CA GLU A 54 -85.12 -17.31 -89.75
C GLU A 54 -84.43 -16.01 -89.36
N ASP A 55 -85.03 -14.84 -89.65
CA ASP A 55 -84.46 -13.53 -89.28
C ASP A 55 -84.37 -13.36 -87.76
N GLU A 56 -85.40 -13.75 -87.00
CA GLU A 56 -85.38 -13.76 -85.53
C GLU A 56 -84.36 -14.77 -84.98
N LEU A 57 -84.17 -15.92 -85.63
CA LEU A 57 -83.19 -16.93 -85.22
C LEU A 57 -81.75 -16.46 -85.49
N VAL A 58 -81.51 -15.74 -86.58
CA VAL A 58 -80.22 -15.08 -86.87
C VAL A 58 -79.95 -13.95 -85.89
N LYS A 59 -80.95 -13.12 -85.59
CA LYS A 59 -80.85 -12.04 -84.59
C LYS A 59 -80.56 -12.60 -83.20
N SER A 60 -81.33 -13.60 -82.77
CA SER A 60 -81.12 -14.29 -81.50
C SER A 60 -79.74 -14.95 -81.43
N ARG A 61 -79.24 -15.54 -82.53
CA ARG A 61 -77.89 -16.10 -82.61
C ARG A 61 -76.81 -15.03 -82.47
N LYS A 62 -77.00 -13.86 -83.09
CA LYS A 62 -76.09 -12.72 -82.98
C LYS A 62 -76.05 -12.18 -81.56
N GLU A 63 -77.21 -11.94 -80.95
CA GLU A 63 -77.34 -11.53 -79.54
C GLU A 63 -76.69 -12.56 -78.59
N ASN A 64 -76.88 -13.87 -78.84
CA ASN A 64 -76.24 -14.92 -78.05
C ASN A 64 -74.71 -14.91 -78.18
N SER A 65 -74.19 -14.60 -79.38
CA SER A 65 -72.75 -14.47 -79.61
C SER A 65 -72.14 -13.24 -78.91
N GLU A 66 -72.88 -12.14 -78.87
CA GLU A 66 -72.49 -10.90 -78.19
C GLU A 66 -72.50 -11.07 -76.66
N LEU A 67 -73.59 -11.64 -76.12
CA LEU A 67 -73.68 -12.00 -74.70
C LEU A 67 -72.62 -13.02 -74.27
N ARG A 68 -72.19 -13.92 -75.17
CA ARG A 68 -71.05 -14.83 -74.92
C ARG A 68 -69.74 -14.05 -74.83
N SER A 69 -69.50 -13.11 -75.73
CA SER A 69 -68.31 -12.25 -75.71
C SER A 69 -68.25 -11.39 -74.45
N GLU A 70 -69.36 -10.75 -74.07
CA GLU A 70 -69.44 -9.96 -72.83
C GLU A 70 -69.19 -10.81 -71.59
N ARG A 71 -69.80 -12.01 -71.52
CA ARG A 71 -69.56 -12.96 -70.42
C ARG A 71 -68.08 -13.33 -70.30
N ASP A 72 -67.41 -13.59 -71.42
CA ASP A 72 -65.98 -13.95 -71.42
C ASP A 72 -65.10 -12.77 -71.01
N GLU A 73 -65.47 -11.54 -71.38
CA GLU A 73 -64.82 -10.32 -70.89
C GLU A 73 -65.02 -10.13 -69.37
N TRP A 74 -66.25 -10.25 -68.89
CA TRP A 74 -66.57 -10.21 -67.46
C TRP A 74 -65.84 -11.31 -66.69
N LYS A 75 -65.70 -12.50 -67.27
CA LYS A 75 -64.94 -13.60 -66.69
C LYS A 75 -63.46 -13.27 -66.57
N LYS A 76 -62.85 -12.63 -67.58
CA LYS A 76 -61.46 -12.15 -67.54
C LYS A 76 -61.25 -11.04 -66.50
N ARG A 77 -62.18 -10.07 -66.43
CA ARG A 77 -62.12 -9.00 -65.41
C ARG A 77 -62.26 -9.58 -63.99
N ALA A 78 -63.17 -10.53 -63.80
CA ALA A 78 -63.36 -11.21 -62.53
C ALA A 78 -62.15 -12.06 -62.13
N SER A 79 -61.50 -12.76 -63.09
CA SER A 79 -60.28 -13.52 -62.80
C SER A 79 -59.12 -12.60 -62.42
N PHE A 80 -58.93 -11.49 -63.16
CA PHE A 80 -57.89 -10.51 -62.85
C PHE A 80 -58.09 -9.86 -61.47
N ALA A 81 -59.32 -9.45 -61.15
CA ALA A 81 -59.64 -8.90 -59.83
C ALA A 81 -59.35 -9.92 -58.72
N ARG A 82 -59.75 -11.19 -58.91
CA ARG A 82 -59.50 -12.28 -57.96
C ARG A 82 -58.01 -12.51 -57.71
N GLU A 83 -57.20 -12.47 -58.77
CA GLU A 83 -55.75 -12.67 -58.69
C GLU A 83 -55.06 -11.51 -57.97
N ARG A 84 -55.49 -10.26 -58.25
CA ARG A 84 -55.03 -9.07 -57.52
C ARG A 84 -55.40 -9.12 -56.04
N PHE A 85 -56.64 -9.52 -55.71
CA PHE A 85 -57.06 -9.70 -54.32
C PHE A 85 -56.26 -10.81 -53.63
N ARG A 86 -55.95 -11.90 -54.32
CA ARG A 86 -55.10 -12.98 -53.78
C ARG A 86 -53.70 -12.48 -53.48
N SER A 87 -53.06 -11.78 -54.43
CA SER A 87 -51.73 -11.20 -54.24
C SER A 87 -51.71 -10.20 -53.07
N PHE A 88 -52.73 -9.33 -52.96
CA PHE A 88 -52.83 -8.40 -51.82
C PHE A 88 -53.01 -9.14 -50.49
N LYS A 89 -53.81 -10.20 -50.47
CA LYS A 89 -53.99 -11.04 -49.28
C LYS A 89 -52.68 -11.72 -48.86
N GLU A 90 -51.94 -12.30 -49.80
CA GLU A 90 -50.65 -12.94 -49.54
C GLU A 90 -49.63 -11.95 -48.99
N GLU A 91 -49.56 -10.74 -49.55
CA GLU A 91 -48.68 -9.68 -49.04
C GLU A 91 -49.10 -9.25 -47.63
N SER A 92 -50.40 -9.06 -47.37
CA SER A 92 -50.90 -8.72 -46.03
C SER A 92 -50.61 -9.81 -44.99
N GLU A 93 -50.75 -11.09 -45.35
CA GLU A 93 -50.41 -12.21 -44.47
C GLU A 93 -48.91 -12.27 -44.17
N LYS A 94 -48.07 -11.96 -45.17
CA LYS A 94 -46.62 -11.87 -44.99
C LYS A 94 -46.26 -10.73 -44.03
N GLN A 95 -46.81 -9.54 -44.20
CA GLN A 95 -46.61 -8.41 -43.28
C GLN A 95 -47.07 -8.75 -41.85
N LEU A 96 -48.22 -9.41 -41.70
CA LEU A 96 -48.72 -9.85 -40.40
C LEU A 96 -47.76 -10.85 -39.73
N SER A 97 -47.16 -11.76 -40.51
CA SER A 97 -46.18 -12.73 -40.00
C SER A 97 -44.90 -12.06 -39.51
N VAL A 98 -44.42 -11.02 -40.22
CA VAL A 98 -43.24 -10.24 -39.82
C VAL A 98 -43.53 -9.50 -38.51
N LEU A 99 -44.65 -8.79 -38.44
CA LEU A 99 -45.06 -8.07 -37.22
C LEU A 99 -45.24 -9.01 -36.02
N ARG A 100 -45.76 -10.23 -36.25
CA ARG A 100 -45.88 -11.24 -35.20
C ARG A 100 -44.51 -11.65 -34.65
N ASN A 101 -43.55 -11.93 -35.53
CA ASN A 101 -42.19 -12.30 -35.15
C ASN A 101 -41.47 -11.16 -34.43
N GLU A 102 -41.62 -9.91 -34.89
CA GLU A 102 -41.08 -8.73 -34.21
C GLU A 102 -41.67 -8.56 -32.82
N ASN A 103 -42.99 -8.70 -32.67
CA ASN A 103 -43.66 -8.60 -31.37
C ASN A 103 -43.19 -9.70 -30.39
N GLU A 104 -42.97 -10.92 -30.88
CA GLU A 104 -42.42 -12.01 -30.07
C GLU A 104 -40.97 -11.72 -29.64
N SER A 105 -40.16 -11.18 -30.54
CA SER A 105 -38.78 -10.75 -30.25
C SER A 105 -38.76 -9.65 -29.18
N ILE A 106 -39.61 -8.63 -29.30
CA ILE A 106 -39.77 -7.54 -28.32
C ILE A 106 -40.21 -8.11 -26.97
N THR A 107 -41.22 -8.98 -26.95
CA THR A 107 -41.71 -9.61 -25.70
C THR A 107 -40.60 -10.41 -25.02
N ASN A 108 -39.75 -11.11 -25.79
CA ASN A 108 -38.61 -11.85 -25.25
C ASN A 108 -37.54 -10.90 -24.69
N ALA A 109 -37.27 -9.79 -25.38
CA ALA A 109 -36.34 -8.76 -24.89
C ALA A 109 -36.85 -8.11 -23.58
N GLU A 110 -38.14 -7.82 -23.48
CA GLU A 110 -38.77 -7.30 -22.25
C GLU A 110 -38.61 -8.27 -21.08
N LYS A 111 -38.87 -9.57 -21.30
CA LYS A 111 -38.66 -10.60 -20.27
C LYS A 111 -37.22 -10.64 -19.77
N LYS A 112 -36.23 -10.58 -20.68
CA LYS A 112 -34.81 -10.51 -20.31
C LYS A 112 -34.49 -9.26 -19.51
N ALA A 113 -35.01 -8.11 -19.92
CA ALA A 113 -34.83 -6.85 -19.19
C ALA A 113 -35.42 -6.91 -17.78
N CYS A 114 -36.62 -7.47 -17.61
CA CYS A 114 -37.24 -7.67 -16.29
C CYS A 114 -36.38 -8.54 -15.36
N ILE A 115 -35.80 -9.64 -15.87
CA ILE A 115 -34.90 -10.50 -15.08
C ILE A 115 -33.66 -9.71 -14.61
N VAL A 116 -33.06 -8.92 -15.50
CA VAL A 116 -31.90 -8.09 -15.16
C VAL A 116 -32.26 -7.04 -14.11
N ILE A 117 -33.39 -6.35 -14.26
CA ILE A 117 -33.88 -5.36 -13.30
C ILE A 117 -34.12 -6.00 -11.93
N GLN A 118 -34.76 -7.17 -11.89
CA GLN A 118 -34.99 -7.90 -10.64
C GLN A 118 -33.66 -8.28 -9.95
N GLY A 119 -32.68 -8.79 -10.70
CA GLY A 119 -31.36 -9.11 -10.16
C GLY A 119 -30.60 -7.88 -9.64
N LEU A 120 -30.75 -6.73 -10.31
CA LEU A 120 -30.18 -5.46 -9.81
C LEU A 120 -30.87 -4.99 -8.53
N GLN A 121 -32.18 -5.15 -8.43
CA GLN A 121 -32.94 -4.75 -7.25
C GLN A 121 -32.62 -5.61 -6.02
N GLU A 122 -32.40 -6.92 -6.22
CA GLU A 122 -31.90 -7.82 -5.15
C GLU A 122 -30.51 -7.40 -4.67
N ARG A 123 -29.59 -7.09 -5.60
CA ARG A 123 -28.24 -6.60 -5.25
C ARG A 123 -28.29 -5.27 -4.50
N LEU A 124 -29.18 -4.36 -4.91
CA LEU A 124 -29.37 -3.08 -4.22
C LEU A 124 -29.86 -3.29 -2.79
N ASN A 125 -30.82 -4.19 -2.57
CA ASN A 125 -31.29 -4.54 -1.23
C ASN A 125 -30.17 -5.14 -0.36
N HIS A 126 -29.36 -6.05 -0.91
CA HIS A 126 -28.21 -6.61 -0.18
C HIS A 126 -27.19 -5.53 0.22
N LEU A 127 -26.87 -4.60 -0.70
CA LEU A 127 -25.99 -3.47 -0.40
C LEU A 127 -26.57 -2.55 0.67
N GLN A 128 -27.88 -2.31 0.65
CA GLN A 128 -28.55 -1.48 1.65
C GLN A 128 -28.50 -2.09 3.05
N ILE A 129 -28.70 -3.41 3.16
CA ILE A 129 -28.56 -4.14 4.43
C ILE A 129 -27.10 -4.07 4.93
N ALA A 130 -26.14 -4.37 4.06
CA ALA A 130 -24.71 -4.31 4.42
C ALA A 130 -24.29 -2.89 4.87
N ALA A 131 -24.83 -1.85 4.23
CA ALA A 131 -24.58 -0.46 4.63
C ALA A 131 -25.18 -0.14 6.02
N GLN A 132 -26.36 -0.68 6.35
CA GLN A 132 -26.96 -0.52 7.68
C GLN A 132 -26.15 -1.24 8.76
N ASP A 133 -25.68 -2.45 8.48
CA ASP A 133 -24.81 -3.21 9.40
C ASP A 133 -23.50 -2.44 9.65
N TYR A 134 -22.89 -1.91 8.60
CA TYR A 134 -21.70 -1.07 8.72
C TYR A 134 -21.94 0.18 9.58
N ILE A 135 -23.09 0.85 9.42
CA ILE A 135 -23.47 2.00 10.25
C ILE A 135 -23.65 1.59 11.72
N ALA A 136 -24.24 0.42 11.99
CA ALA A 136 -24.42 -0.10 13.34
C ALA A 136 -23.06 -0.43 14.01
N GLU A 137 -22.15 -1.07 13.29
CA GLU A 137 -20.78 -1.33 13.76
C GLU A 137 -20.02 -0.03 14.02
N LYS A 138 -20.11 0.94 13.11
CA LYS A 138 -19.48 2.26 13.29
C LYS A 138 -19.94 2.94 14.58
N LYS A 139 -21.25 2.91 14.88
CA LYS A 139 -21.79 3.44 16.14
C LYS A 139 -21.25 2.71 17.37
N LYS A 140 -21.00 1.40 17.26
CA LYS A 140 -20.37 0.63 18.35
C LYS A 140 -18.94 1.09 18.56
N PHE A 141 -18.16 1.29 17.50
CA PHE A 141 -16.80 1.82 17.60
C PHE A 141 -16.76 3.23 18.18
N GLU A 142 -17.64 4.13 17.75
CA GLU A 142 -17.74 5.50 18.30
C GLU A 142 -17.95 5.49 19.82
N LYS A 143 -18.77 4.57 20.35
CA LYS A 143 -18.94 4.40 21.81
C LYS A 143 -17.67 3.95 22.52
N HIS A 144 -16.89 3.04 21.91
CA HIS A 144 -15.61 2.60 22.49
C HIS A 144 -14.59 3.73 22.49
N ILE A 145 -14.55 4.53 21.42
CA ILE A 145 -13.69 5.72 21.35
C ILE A 145 -14.04 6.70 22.47
N GLN A 146 -15.32 7.02 22.68
CA GLN A 146 -15.75 7.90 23.77
C GLN A 146 -15.38 7.36 25.17
N MET A 147 -15.48 6.04 25.37
CA MET A 147 -15.07 5.40 26.62
C MET A 147 -13.55 5.55 26.84
N VAL A 148 -12.74 5.28 25.82
CA VAL A 148 -11.28 5.42 25.90
C VAL A 148 -10.87 6.88 26.10
N GLU A 149 -11.52 7.83 25.44
CA GLU A 149 -11.30 9.26 25.66
C GLU A 149 -11.57 9.65 27.11
N SER A 150 -12.67 9.16 27.70
CA SER A 150 -12.99 9.36 29.11
C SER A 150 -11.89 8.80 30.03
N GLU A 151 -11.43 7.56 29.79
CA GLU A 151 -10.34 6.96 30.55
C GLU A 151 -9.02 7.72 30.40
N CYS A 152 -8.67 8.16 29.19
CA CYS A 152 -7.50 9.00 28.94
C CYS A 152 -7.60 10.32 29.71
N THR A 153 -8.78 10.96 29.78
CA THR A 153 -8.94 12.19 30.57
C THR A 153 -8.78 11.93 32.07
N LYS A 154 -9.21 10.76 32.56
CA LYS A 154 -9.02 10.36 33.96
C LYS A 154 -7.54 10.12 34.27
N LEU A 155 -6.86 9.30 33.47
CA LEU A 155 -5.43 9.01 33.61
C LEU A 155 -4.58 10.28 33.50
N LYS A 156 -4.96 11.23 32.64
CA LYS A 156 -4.28 12.52 32.53
C LYS A 156 -4.37 13.33 33.83
N LYS A 157 -5.51 13.29 34.53
CA LYS A 157 -5.66 13.96 35.84
C LYS A 157 -4.81 13.28 36.91
N GLU A 158 -4.84 11.94 36.97
CA GLU A 158 -4.03 11.15 37.90
C GLU A 158 -2.53 11.42 37.67
N LEU A 159 -2.07 11.44 36.41
CA LEU A 159 -0.68 11.75 36.08
C LEU A 159 -0.28 13.18 36.49
N GLN A 160 -1.20 14.15 36.37
CA GLN A 160 -0.95 15.53 36.78
C GLN A 160 -0.84 15.66 38.30
N GLU A 161 -1.56 14.83 39.06
CA GLU A 161 -1.48 14.76 40.52
C GLU A 161 -0.16 14.13 40.96
N GLU A 162 0.22 12.98 40.41
CA GLU A 162 1.52 12.34 40.63
C GLU A 162 2.70 13.27 40.27
N HIS A 163 2.58 14.05 39.20
CA HIS A 163 3.62 15.01 38.84
C HIS A 163 3.82 16.10 39.91
N LYS A 164 2.73 16.56 40.56
CA LYS A 164 2.83 17.52 41.68
C LYS A 164 3.51 16.89 42.88
N ASP A 165 3.19 15.63 43.19
CA ASP A 165 3.78 14.90 44.30
C ASP A 165 5.29 14.65 44.08
N ILE A 166 5.68 14.27 42.86
CA ILE A 166 7.09 14.13 42.49
C ILE A 166 7.83 15.48 42.62
N GLN A 167 7.24 16.58 42.17
CA GLN A 167 7.84 17.91 42.32
C GLN A 167 8.04 18.28 43.80
N TYR A 168 7.05 17.98 44.65
CA TYR A 168 7.13 18.20 46.09
C TYR A 168 8.27 17.35 46.72
N LEU A 169 8.30 16.05 46.43
CA LEU A 169 9.36 15.15 46.93
C LEU A 169 10.76 15.54 46.43
N THR A 170 10.87 16.03 45.19
CA THR A 170 12.13 16.52 44.63
C THR A 170 12.63 17.75 45.39
N LEU A 171 11.72 18.67 45.74
CA LEU A 171 12.06 19.85 46.54
C LEU A 171 12.54 19.45 47.95
N GLU A 172 11.84 18.51 48.59
CA GLU A 172 12.21 17.98 49.90
C GLU A 172 13.59 17.28 49.86
N SER A 173 13.83 16.46 48.84
CA SER A 173 15.12 15.80 48.61
C SER A 173 16.26 16.80 48.41
N ASN A 174 16.04 17.84 47.61
CA ASN A 174 17.04 18.89 47.40
C ASN A 174 17.36 19.65 48.70
N ARG A 175 16.34 19.91 49.53
CA ARG A 175 16.51 20.53 50.84
C ARG A 175 17.30 19.64 51.80
N SER A 176 17.00 18.34 51.81
CA SER A 176 17.75 17.35 52.60
C SER A 176 19.20 17.24 52.14
N HIS A 177 19.43 17.19 50.82
CA HIS A 177 20.77 17.14 50.23
C HIS A 177 21.61 18.38 50.56
N GLU A 178 21.03 19.59 50.52
CA GLU A 178 21.76 20.80 50.92
C GLU A 178 22.10 20.80 52.41
N THR A 179 21.19 20.30 53.26
CA THR A 179 21.45 20.13 54.70
C THR A 179 22.61 19.15 54.94
N ALA A 180 22.64 18.02 54.24
CA ALA A 180 23.73 17.06 54.30
C ALA A 180 25.06 17.66 53.79
N ARG A 181 25.00 18.50 52.76
CA ARG A 181 26.19 19.21 52.22
C ARG A 181 26.76 20.21 53.23
N ILE A 182 25.91 20.92 53.96
CA ILE A 182 26.32 21.82 55.05
C ILE A 182 26.99 21.02 56.16
N ALA A 183 26.36 19.94 56.65
CA ALA A 183 26.95 19.07 57.67
C ALA A 183 28.30 18.47 57.24
N THR A 184 28.43 18.08 55.96
CA THR A 184 29.70 17.56 55.42
C THR A 184 30.80 18.62 55.43
N ARG A 185 30.48 19.90 55.14
CA ARG A 185 31.44 21.00 55.23
C ARG A 185 31.90 21.26 56.66
N GLU A 186 30.98 21.20 57.63
CA GLU A 186 31.32 21.34 59.05
C GLU A 186 32.25 20.22 59.51
N VAL A 187 31.97 18.97 59.12
CA VAL A 187 32.84 17.83 59.41
C VAL A 187 34.23 18.00 58.77
N GLU A 188 34.30 18.47 57.53
CA GLU A 188 35.60 18.69 56.87
C GLU A 188 36.38 19.85 57.52
N ALA A 189 35.69 20.88 58.03
CA ALA A 189 36.32 21.97 58.81
C ALA A 189 36.91 21.44 60.13
N VAL A 190 36.15 20.67 60.90
CA VAL A 190 36.63 20.02 62.14
C VAL A 190 37.80 19.08 61.85
N LYS A 191 37.77 18.37 60.73
CA LYS A 191 38.88 17.51 60.29
C LYS A 191 40.14 18.31 59.98
N GLN A 192 40.03 19.50 59.39
CA GLN A 192 41.19 20.39 59.18
C GLN A 192 41.76 20.91 60.50
N GLU A 193 40.91 21.28 61.46
CA GLU A 193 41.35 21.66 62.81
C GLU A 193 42.10 20.51 63.49
N LEU A 194 41.57 19.28 63.42
CA LEU A 194 42.24 18.08 63.94
C LEU A 194 43.57 17.79 63.25
N ILE A 195 43.69 18.05 61.94
CA ILE A 195 44.96 17.92 61.22
C ILE A 195 45.97 18.96 61.72
N GLU A 196 45.54 20.19 61.98
CA GLU A 196 46.42 21.24 62.49
C GLU A 196 46.87 20.95 63.93
N GLU A 197 45.95 20.50 64.79
CA GLU A 197 46.29 20.02 66.14
C GLU A 197 47.26 18.83 66.09
N ARG A 198 47.05 17.86 65.19
CA ARG A 198 47.99 16.75 64.99
C ARG A 198 49.37 17.27 64.59
N LYS A 199 49.47 18.24 63.68
CA LYS A 199 50.76 18.85 63.30
C LYS A 199 51.40 19.58 64.48
N ASN A 200 50.61 20.24 65.32
CA ASN A 200 51.11 20.91 66.52
C ASN A 200 51.68 19.89 67.52
N VAL A 201 50.96 18.80 67.77
CA VAL A 201 51.43 17.68 68.60
C VAL A 201 52.71 17.06 68.02
N GLU A 202 52.79 16.84 66.71
CA GLU A 202 54.00 16.31 66.08
C GLU A 202 55.17 17.29 66.21
N ARG A 203 54.92 18.60 66.13
CA ARG A 203 55.93 19.66 66.37
C ARG A 203 56.44 19.66 67.81
N ILE A 204 55.54 19.46 68.79
CA ILE A 204 55.90 19.31 70.20
C ILE A 204 56.73 18.04 70.40
N LYS A 205 56.32 16.93 69.77
CA LYS A 205 57.06 15.67 69.79
C LYS A 205 58.44 15.80 69.15
N GLU A 206 58.59 16.51 68.04
CA GLU A 206 59.88 16.81 67.42
C GLU A 206 60.76 17.68 68.32
N ASN A 207 60.19 18.67 69.02
CA ASN A 207 60.93 19.46 70.02
C ASN A 207 61.37 18.59 71.20
N PHE A 208 60.50 17.70 71.69
CA PHE A 208 60.82 16.76 72.75
C PHE A 208 61.89 15.74 72.33
N ILE A 209 61.81 15.23 71.09
CA ILE A 209 62.86 14.41 70.49
C ILE A 209 64.14 15.22 70.37
N ARG A 210 64.09 16.51 70.03
CA ARG A 210 65.26 17.39 69.99
C ARG A 210 65.92 17.50 71.37
N ASP A 211 65.13 17.68 72.41
CA ASP A 211 65.60 17.72 73.81
C ASP A 211 66.17 16.36 74.26
N ILE A 212 65.56 15.26 73.84
CA ILE A 212 66.12 13.91 74.02
C ILE A 212 67.42 13.77 73.23
N THR A 213 67.52 14.20 71.98
CA THR A 213 68.78 14.14 71.20
C THR A 213 69.84 15.10 71.75
N PHE A 214 69.46 16.18 72.43
CA PHE A 214 70.39 17.02 73.19
C PHE A 214 70.91 16.25 74.42
N SER A 215 70.05 15.48 75.10
CA SER A 215 70.44 14.54 76.15
C SER A 215 71.27 13.36 75.62
N ASP A 216 70.93 12.80 74.47
CA ASP A 216 71.68 11.74 73.80
C ASP A 216 72.98 12.29 73.21
N SER A 217 73.08 13.56 72.84
CA SER A 217 74.35 14.17 72.42
C SER A 217 75.34 14.30 73.59
N LYS A 218 74.85 14.31 74.84
CA LYS A 218 75.66 14.07 76.05
C LYS A 218 76.00 12.58 76.25
N ALA A 219 75.16 11.65 75.80
CA ALA A 219 75.43 10.21 75.82
C ALA A 219 76.34 9.73 74.68
N ILE A 220 76.33 10.39 73.52
CA ILE A 220 77.14 10.10 72.32
C ILE A 220 78.59 10.56 72.49
N VAL A 221 78.90 11.42 73.47
CA VAL A 221 80.28 11.65 73.93
C VAL A 221 80.87 10.39 74.62
N ALA A 222 80.05 9.40 74.99
CA ALA A 222 80.49 8.11 75.53
C ALA A 222 80.50 6.96 74.50
N GLU A 223 79.89 7.13 73.31
CA GLU A 223 79.82 6.09 72.26
C GLU A 223 80.35 6.60 70.90
N ALA A 224 81.48 7.32 70.95
CA ALA A 224 82.34 7.57 69.79
C ALA A 224 83.73 6.92 69.97
N LYS A 225 83.72 5.70 70.50
CA LYS A 225 84.83 4.74 70.39
C LYS A 225 84.21 3.45 69.87
N LEU A 226 84.62 3.07 68.65
CA LEU A 226 84.21 1.92 67.84
C LEU A 226 83.21 2.31 66.73
N SER A 227 83.65 2.91 65.61
CA SER A 227 84.20 2.21 64.42
C SER A 227 83.30 1.07 63.96
N ASP A 228 82.88 0.90 62.73
CA ASP A 228 83.29 1.37 61.41
C ASP A 228 82.47 0.48 60.45
N LEU A 229 82.37 0.87 59.19
CA LEU A 229 81.96 0.01 58.07
C LEU A 229 80.49 -0.48 57.99
N GLN A 230 79.71 0.17 57.11
CA GLN A 230 79.25 -0.38 55.81
C GLN A 230 78.08 0.45 55.27
N ARG A 231 78.31 1.53 54.51
CA ARG A 231 78.53 1.60 53.04
C ARG A 231 77.43 0.94 52.19
N LYS A 232 76.59 1.82 51.59
CA LYS A 232 75.98 1.81 50.22
C LYS A 232 75.14 0.56 49.84
N THR A 233 74.07 0.58 49.03
CA THR A 233 73.83 1.34 47.79
C THR A 233 72.37 1.12 47.32
N LYS A 234 71.70 2.22 46.94
CA LYS A 234 70.83 2.48 45.78
C LYS A 234 70.32 1.30 44.89
N LEU A 235 68.98 1.23 44.77
CA LEU A 235 68.13 1.35 43.55
C LEU A 235 68.59 0.71 42.22
N ARG A 236 67.70 -0.05 41.55
CA ARG A 236 67.32 0.22 40.14
C ARG A 236 66.05 -0.50 39.68
N ASP A 237 65.29 0.23 38.88
CA ASP A 237 64.17 -0.12 38.01
C ASP A 237 64.48 -1.18 36.93
N TYR A 238 63.42 -1.81 36.41
CA TYR A 238 63.39 -2.35 35.05
C TYR A 238 62.10 -1.92 34.33
N LYS A 239 62.28 -1.21 33.21
CA LYS A 239 61.24 -0.84 32.24
C LYS A 239 61.85 -1.05 30.86
N ALA A 240 61.20 -1.83 29.99
CA ALA A 240 61.35 -1.86 28.53
C ALA A 240 60.10 -2.61 27.99
N CYS A 241 59.23 -2.11 27.09
CA CYS A 241 59.34 -1.35 25.83
C CYS A 241 59.31 -2.27 24.58
N THR A 242 58.14 -2.26 23.91
CA THR A 242 57.84 -2.01 22.48
C THR A 242 58.63 -2.71 21.36
N ILE A 243 57.91 -3.24 20.35
CA ILE A 243 58.13 -3.19 18.87
C ILE A 243 57.02 -4.03 18.20
N CYS A 244 56.03 -3.43 17.54
CA CYS A 244 55.94 -2.98 16.13
C CYS A 244 55.23 -3.98 15.20
N LEU A 245 54.09 -3.51 14.71
CA LEU A 245 53.56 -3.69 13.34
C LEU A 245 54.65 -3.89 12.28
N THR A 246 54.47 -4.86 11.38
CA THR A 246 53.96 -4.66 10.00
C THR A 246 54.12 -5.96 9.20
N ASN A 247 53.08 -6.41 8.47
CA ASN A 247 53.20 -6.63 7.02
C ASN A 247 51.84 -6.75 6.32
N GLU A 248 51.85 -6.29 5.06
CA GLU A 248 50.76 -6.10 4.11
C GLU A 248 50.46 -7.37 3.30
N LYS A 249 49.17 -7.73 3.22
CA LYS A 249 48.40 -8.24 2.05
C LYS A 249 47.14 -8.96 2.56
N ASP A 250 45.99 -8.51 2.05
CA ASP A 250 44.65 -9.12 2.15
C ASP A 250 44.06 -9.13 3.58
N MET A 251 42.88 -8.58 3.91
CA MET A 251 41.60 -8.72 3.22
C MET A 251 40.62 -7.67 3.79
N ALA A 252 40.11 -6.80 2.92
CA ALA A 252 38.91 -6.03 3.20
C ALA A 252 37.71 -7.00 3.23
N PHE A 253 36.94 -6.97 4.32
CA PHE A 253 35.60 -7.54 4.45
C PHE A 253 35.43 -8.99 3.96
N GLY A 254 36.00 -9.96 4.68
CA GLY A 254 35.58 -11.35 4.60
C GLY A 254 35.61 -12.04 5.95
N CYS A 255 34.43 -12.13 6.57
CA CYS A 255 34.05 -13.06 7.64
C CYS A 255 35.07 -13.32 8.76
N GLY A 256 35.12 -12.45 9.77
CA GLY A 256 35.88 -12.63 11.01
C GLY A 256 35.34 -13.70 11.99
N HIS A 257 34.43 -14.58 11.56
CA HIS A 257 33.97 -15.69 12.39
C HIS A 257 34.97 -16.85 12.31
N MET A 258 35.22 -17.50 13.45
CA MET A 258 36.18 -18.60 13.58
C MET A 258 37.58 -18.27 13.05
N PRO A 259 38.22 -17.20 13.56
CA PRO A 259 39.54 -16.74 13.11
C PRO A 259 40.63 -17.82 13.24
N ALA A 260 40.57 -18.66 14.28
CA ALA A 260 41.51 -19.78 14.50
C ALA A 260 41.36 -20.93 13.47
N VAL A 261 40.17 -21.08 12.86
CA VAL A 261 39.91 -22.11 11.84
C VAL A 261 40.21 -21.58 10.43
N LYS A 262 39.86 -20.32 10.14
CA LYS A 262 40.06 -19.70 8.82
C LYS A 262 41.48 -19.18 8.58
N TYR A 263 42.17 -18.69 9.61
CA TYR A 263 43.53 -18.14 9.49
C TYR A 263 44.47 -18.73 10.54
N PRO A 264 44.79 -20.04 10.45
CA PRO A 264 45.61 -20.74 11.45
C PRO A 264 47.05 -20.20 11.57
N HIS A 265 47.52 -19.44 10.56
CA HIS A 265 48.83 -18.78 10.55
C HIS A 265 48.84 -17.43 11.29
N LEU A 266 47.68 -16.78 11.44
CA LEU A 266 47.52 -15.52 12.20
C LEU A 266 46.96 -15.77 13.61
N PHE A 267 46.15 -16.82 13.78
CA PHE A 267 45.51 -17.17 15.03
C PHE A 267 45.80 -18.63 15.38
N PRO A 268 46.78 -18.90 16.28
CA PRO A 268 47.11 -20.27 16.66
C PRO A 268 45.94 -20.97 17.35
N LYS A 269 45.81 -22.28 17.10
CA LYS A 269 44.88 -23.17 17.83
C LYS A 269 45.23 -23.17 19.32
N ASP A 270 44.21 -23.21 20.19
CA ASP A 270 44.27 -22.96 21.65
C ASP A 270 44.43 -21.50 22.09
N SER A 271 44.32 -20.52 21.19
CA SER A 271 44.31 -19.10 21.56
C SER A 271 42.92 -18.62 22.04
N PHE A 272 42.86 -17.44 22.66
CA PHE A 272 41.61 -16.74 23.03
C PHE A 272 40.61 -16.69 21.87
N TRP A 273 41.12 -16.55 20.64
CA TRP A 273 40.35 -16.48 19.39
C TRP A 273 39.71 -17.81 18.96
N ASP A 274 40.23 -18.93 19.44
CA ASP A 274 39.64 -20.27 19.26
C ASP A 274 38.52 -20.50 20.28
N LYS A 275 38.71 -19.99 21.51
CA LYS A 275 37.71 -20.02 22.59
C LYS A 275 36.53 -19.08 22.34
N PHE A 276 36.76 -17.95 21.67
CA PHE A 276 35.73 -16.95 21.33
C PHE A 276 35.71 -16.64 19.83
N PRO A 277 35.15 -17.55 19.00
CA PRO A 277 35.23 -17.47 17.55
C PRO A 277 34.48 -16.28 16.92
N TYR A 278 33.63 -15.57 17.68
CA TYR A 278 32.86 -14.41 17.20
C TYR A 278 33.34 -13.07 17.77
N PHE A 279 34.40 -13.07 18.60
CA PHE A 279 34.84 -11.85 19.29
C PHE A 279 35.39 -10.78 18.33
N LEU A 280 36.08 -11.21 17.26
CA LEU A 280 36.72 -10.32 16.29
C LEU A 280 35.69 -9.43 15.56
N PRO A 281 34.61 -9.96 14.95
CA PRO A 281 33.60 -9.14 14.29
C PRO A 281 32.83 -8.25 15.26
N SER A 282 32.59 -8.70 16.50
CA SER A 282 31.97 -7.84 17.52
C SER A 282 32.88 -6.68 17.94
N LEU A 283 34.19 -6.92 18.07
CA LEU A 283 35.16 -5.89 18.42
C LEU A 283 35.29 -4.85 17.29
N SER A 284 35.34 -5.29 16.03
CA SER A 284 35.37 -4.36 14.90
C SER A 284 34.11 -3.51 14.82
N GLY A 285 32.93 -4.11 15.06
CA GLY A 285 31.66 -3.37 15.10
C GLY A 285 31.61 -2.35 16.23
N SER A 286 32.06 -2.74 17.42
CA SER A 286 32.13 -1.84 18.58
C SER A 286 33.13 -0.69 18.37
N ALA A 287 34.31 -0.97 17.81
CA ALA A 287 35.30 0.05 17.51
C ALA A 287 34.76 1.07 16.48
N PHE A 288 34.10 0.59 15.43
CA PHE A 288 33.45 1.47 14.45
C PHE A 288 32.36 2.32 15.09
N ALA A 289 31.48 1.70 15.91
CA ALA A 289 30.44 2.42 16.63
C ALA A 289 31.03 3.49 17.59
N PHE A 290 32.15 3.21 18.24
CA PHE A 290 32.86 4.16 19.10
C PHE A 290 33.42 5.34 18.31
N VAL A 291 34.00 5.11 17.14
CA VAL A 291 34.46 6.18 16.23
C VAL A 291 33.27 7.04 15.78
N VAL A 292 32.16 6.42 15.39
CA VAL A 292 30.93 7.14 15.03
C VAL A 292 30.39 7.96 16.21
N ALA A 293 30.41 7.40 17.42
CA ALA A 293 29.97 8.11 18.64
C ALA A 293 30.84 9.34 18.93
N ILE A 294 32.16 9.24 18.75
CA ILE A 294 33.07 10.40 18.85
C ILE A 294 32.73 11.41 17.75
N ALA A 295 32.51 10.97 16.51
CA ALA A 295 32.16 11.86 15.40
C ALA A 295 30.83 12.60 15.65
N CYS A 296 29.85 11.98 16.31
CA CYS A 296 28.60 12.62 16.72
C CYS A 296 28.80 13.84 17.65
N ILE A 297 29.90 13.90 18.42
CA ILE A 297 30.22 15.07 19.26
C ILE A 297 30.61 16.29 18.40
N TRP A 298 31.10 16.06 17.18
CA TRP A 298 31.56 17.11 16.26
C TRP A 298 30.48 17.55 15.27
N LEU A 299 29.35 16.83 15.20
CA LEU A 299 28.23 17.16 14.34
C LEU A 299 27.51 18.39 14.93
N PRO A 300 27.43 19.52 14.20
CA PRO A 300 26.70 20.68 14.67
C PRO A 300 25.23 20.32 14.88
N GLU A 301 24.69 20.70 16.04
CA GLU A 301 23.28 20.48 16.36
C GLU A 301 22.41 21.11 15.27
N THR A 302 21.54 20.32 14.63
CA THR A 302 20.70 20.79 13.51
C THR A 302 19.56 21.72 13.95
N LEU A 303 19.49 22.07 15.24
CA LEU A 303 18.54 23.04 15.77
C LEU A 303 19.10 24.45 15.56
N HIS A 304 18.98 24.95 14.33
CA HIS A 304 19.19 26.37 14.06
C HIS A 304 18.07 27.18 14.73
N ASN A 305 18.31 27.64 15.95
CA ASN A 305 17.51 28.69 16.58
C ASN A 305 17.83 29.99 15.85
N HIS A 306 17.07 30.33 14.80
CA HIS A 306 17.05 31.71 14.32
C HIS A 306 16.32 32.53 15.37
N PRO A 307 16.98 33.47 16.08
CA PRO A 307 16.22 34.55 16.68
C PRO A 307 15.53 35.27 15.53
N LEU A 308 14.21 35.48 15.65
CA LEU A 308 13.42 36.35 14.78
C LEU A 308 14.09 37.74 14.74
N SER A 309 15.00 37.95 13.79
CA SER A 309 15.46 39.26 13.41
C SER A 309 14.54 39.75 12.29
N ASN A 310 13.71 40.70 12.65
CA ASN A 310 12.96 41.59 11.75
C ASN A 310 13.80 41.98 10.53
N GLU A 311 13.39 41.61 9.32
CA GLU A 311 13.54 42.45 8.13
C GLU A 311 12.67 41.94 6.98
N SER A 312 12.08 42.91 6.26
CA SER A 312 11.13 42.82 5.15
C SER A 312 9.65 42.52 5.48
N ILE A 313 9.05 43.42 6.29
CA ILE A 313 7.77 44.00 5.87
C ILE A 313 8.15 45.11 4.90
N ASP A 314 7.93 44.87 3.61
CA ASP A 314 7.55 45.97 2.72
C ASP A 314 6.36 45.47 1.89
N ASP A 315 5.42 46.37 1.70
CA ASP A 315 4.20 46.29 0.91
C ASP A 315 2.92 45.70 1.56
N ALA A 316 2.02 46.65 1.80
CA ALA A 316 0.56 46.55 1.98
C ALA A 316 0.02 46.50 3.43
N GLU A 317 0.08 47.68 4.06
CA GLU A 317 -0.94 48.19 4.97
C GLU A 317 -2.37 47.97 4.43
N ALA A 318 -3.30 47.55 5.32
CA ALA A 318 -4.51 48.34 5.67
C ALA A 318 -5.56 47.47 6.39
N LEU A 319 -6.05 48.02 7.53
CA LEU A 319 -7.29 47.68 8.28
C LEU A 319 -7.22 46.44 9.20
N GLU A 320 -7.44 46.47 10.51
CA GLU A 320 -7.99 47.50 11.41
C GLU A 320 -7.36 47.47 12.80
N THR A 321 -7.35 48.66 13.39
CA THR A 321 -7.02 49.06 14.75
C THR A 321 -7.88 48.41 15.83
N GLY A 322 -7.24 48.03 16.95
CA GLY A 322 -7.84 48.18 18.28
C GLY A 322 -7.87 46.94 19.17
N ASN A 323 -6.82 46.71 19.96
CA ASN A 323 -6.75 47.17 21.35
C ASN A 323 -5.50 46.58 22.04
N ILE A 324 -4.78 47.46 22.73
CA ILE A 324 -3.69 47.11 23.63
C ILE A 324 -4.32 46.61 24.93
N SER A 325 -4.02 45.37 25.29
CA SER A 325 -3.94 44.95 26.69
C SER A 325 -2.66 44.15 26.86
N ASN A 326 -1.73 44.73 27.60
CA ASN A 326 -0.52 44.09 28.10
C ASN A 326 -0.86 42.76 28.75
N ASP A 327 -0.17 41.69 28.32
CA ASP A 327 0.21 40.64 29.24
C ASP A 327 1.53 40.01 28.77
N ASP A 328 2.48 39.95 29.70
CA ASP A 328 3.75 39.24 29.57
C ASP A 328 3.49 37.72 29.58
N ASP A 329 2.88 37.21 28.50
CA ASP A 329 2.81 35.78 28.27
C ASP A 329 4.00 35.38 27.38
N LYS A 330 5.01 34.80 28.04
CA LYS A 330 5.92 33.85 27.40
C LYS A 330 5.07 32.93 26.53
N ILE A 331 5.36 32.92 25.24
CA ILE A 331 4.83 31.96 24.27
C ILE A 331 5.20 30.56 24.78
N ILE A 332 4.36 29.98 25.63
CA ILE A 332 4.35 28.56 25.89
C ILE A 332 3.78 27.99 24.60
N GLN A 333 4.69 27.63 23.68
CA GLN A 333 4.36 26.78 22.54
C GLN A 333 3.61 25.59 23.11
N LYS A 334 2.31 25.55 22.86
CA LYS A 334 1.45 24.45 23.23
C LYS A 334 1.99 23.24 22.45
N ASP A 335 2.70 22.34 23.14
CA ASP A 335 3.19 21.10 22.56
C ASP A 335 2.01 20.35 21.93
N GLU A 336 1.83 20.49 20.62
CA GLU A 336 0.82 19.76 19.90
C GLU A 336 1.15 18.27 20.03
N ASN A 337 0.15 17.48 20.43
CA ASN A 337 0.30 16.05 20.56
C ASN A 337 0.69 15.45 19.20
N LEU A 338 1.94 15.01 19.04
CA LEU A 338 2.44 14.41 17.81
C LEU A 338 1.61 13.22 17.33
N PHE A 339 1.01 12.46 18.25
CA PHE A 339 0.12 11.34 17.93
C PHE A 339 -1.19 11.76 17.24
N LEU A 340 -1.63 13.01 17.43
CA LEU A 340 -2.82 13.56 16.77
C LEU A 340 -2.49 14.24 15.43
N ASN A 341 -1.20 14.44 15.13
CA ASN A 341 -0.76 14.92 13.81
C ASN A 341 -0.96 13.82 12.77
N TRP A 342 -2.15 13.82 12.15
CA TRP A 342 -2.55 12.82 11.17
C TRP A 342 -1.60 12.70 9.97
N PRO A 343 -1.11 13.80 9.35
CA PRO A 343 -0.08 13.72 8.31
C PRO A 343 1.19 12.97 8.74
N LEU A 344 1.69 13.25 9.95
CA LEU A 344 2.86 12.56 10.52
C LEU A 344 2.55 11.07 10.72
N MET A 345 1.49 10.75 11.46
CA MET A 345 1.14 9.38 11.81
C MET A 345 0.86 8.51 10.58
N SER A 346 0.18 9.08 9.57
CA SER A 346 -0.03 8.42 8.28
C SER A 346 1.30 8.05 7.60
N SER A 347 2.26 8.97 7.56
CA SER A 347 3.60 8.72 7.01
C SER A 347 4.38 7.66 7.81
N ILE A 348 4.24 7.64 9.14
CA ILE A 348 4.86 6.64 10.01
C ILE A 348 4.28 5.24 9.76
N ILE A 349 2.96 5.12 9.58
CA ILE A 349 2.30 3.84 9.28
C ILE A 349 2.81 3.29 7.94
N VAL A 350 2.83 4.12 6.89
CA VAL A 350 3.35 3.71 5.57
C VAL A 350 4.81 3.28 5.66
N TYR A 351 5.63 4.03 6.41
CA TYR A 351 7.02 3.66 6.64
C TYR A 351 7.17 2.33 7.38
N SER A 352 6.32 2.07 8.35
CA SER A 352 6.34 0.82 9.13
C SER A 352 5.95 -0.39 8.27
N ILE A 353 4.92 -0.26 7.44
CA ILE A 353 4.52 -1.30 6.47
C ILE A 353 5.64 -1.56 5.46
N PHE A 354 6.22 -0.50 4.91
CA PHE A 354 7.33 -0.64 3.96
C PHE A 354 8.56 -1.29 4.59
N SER A 355 8.85 -0.96 5.85
CA SER A 355 9.94 -1.55 6.60
C SER A 355 9.73 -3.04 6.89
N LEU A 356 8.51 -3.44 7.27
CA LEU A 356 8.11 -4.84 7.39
C LEU A 356 8.37 -5.59 6.08
N TYR A 357 7.87 -5.05 4.96
CA TYR A 357 8.10 -5.59 3.62
C TYR A 357 9.60 -5.71 3.31
N ASN A 358 10.39 -4.68 3.61
CA ASN A 358 11.82 -4.66 3.30
C ASN A 358 12.60 -5.73 4.09
N VAL A 359 12.25 -5.96 5.36
CA VAL A 359 12.86 -7.02 6.18
C VAL A 359 12.39 -8.40 5.72
N ALA A 360 11.09 -8.59 5.47
CA ALA A 360 10.57 -9.85 4.94
C ALA A 360 11.27 -10.23 3.62
N TYR A 361 11.47 -9.27 2.71
CA TYR A 361 12.26 -9.48 1.50
C TYR A 361 13.69 -9.95 1.81
N GLN A 362 14.39 -9.33 2.77
CA GLN A 362 15.79 -9.69 3.06
C GLN A 362 15.93 -11.13 3.54
N GLU A 363 14.97 -11.56 4.37
CA GLU A 363 14.89 -12.93 4.88
C GLU A 363 14.53 -13.91 3.77
N VAL A 364 13.45 -13.64 3.02
CA VAL A 364 13.01 -14.47 1.89
C VAL A 364 14.10 -14.60 0.83
N PHE A 365 14.76 -13.49 0.45
CA PHE A 365 15.84 -13.50 -0.53
C PHE A 365 16.99 -14.41 -0.10
N SER A 366 17.41 -14.30 1.16
CA SER A 366 18.52 -15.10 1.70
C SER A 366 18.17 -16.59 1.71
N LEU A 367 16.96 -16.94 2.14
CA LEU A 367 16.47 -18.32 2.15
C LEU A 367 16.27 -18.89 0.74
N TRP A 368 15.67 -18.11 -0.16
CA TRP A 368 15.41 -18.51 -1.55
C TRP A 368 16.70 -18.68 -2.35
N ALA A 369 17.69 -17.80 -2.16
CA ALA A 369 18.96 -17.90 -2.85
C ALA A 369 19.72 -19.18 -2.47
N VAL A 370 19.73 -19.55 -1.18
CA VAL A 370 20.39 -20.78 -0.69
C VAL A 370 19.59 -22.05 -1.01
N SER A 371 18.27 -21.92 -1.21
CA SER A 371 17.40 -23.08 -1.43
C SER A 371 17.80 -23.90 -2.67
N PRO A 372 17.75 -25.24 -2.59
CA PRO A 372 18.03 -26.12 -3.74
C PRO A 372 17.12 -25.84 -4.93
N GLY A 373 17.66 -26.02 -6.15
CA GLY A 373 16.91 -25.80 -7.40
C GLY A 373 15.62 -26.63 -7.53
N ARG A 374 15.54 -27.80 -6.87
CA ARG A 374 14.30 -28.60 -6.81
C ARG A 374 13.10 -27.89 -6.18
N PHE A 375 13.34 -26.86 -5.36
CA PHE A 375 12.32 -26.02 -4.74
C PHE A 375 12.21 -24.64 -5.41
N GLY A 376 12.85 -24.45 -6.59
CA GLY A 376 12.87 -23.17 -7.30
C GLY A 376 13.84 -22.12 -6.75
N GLY A 377 14.78 -22.53 -5.88
CA GLY A 377 15.85 -21.67 -5.38
C GLY A 377 17.08 -21.63 -6.29
N LEU A 378 18.05 -20.76 -5.98
CA LEU A 378 19.24 -20.55 -6.82
C LEU A 378 20.38 -21.55 -6.56
N ASN A 379 20.25 -22.39 -5.52
CA ASN A 379 21.30 -23.32 -5.08
C ASN A 379 22.65 -22.61 -4.81
N PHE A 380 22.60 -21.38 -4.30
CA PHE A 380 23.78 -20.62 -3.92
C PHE A 380 24.34 -21.12 -2.60
N THR A 381 25.66 -21.04 -2.44
CA THR A 381 26.30 -21.15 -1.13
C THR A 381 26.07 -19.87 -0.34
N THR A 382 26.20 -19.94 0.99
CA THR A 382 26.14 -18.75 1.85
C THR A 382 27.19 -17.71 1.46
N ASP A 383 28.35 -18.15 0.96
CA ASP A 383 29.41 -17.27 0.45
C ASP A 383 28.94 -16.48 -0.79
N ASN A 384 28.32 -17.15 -1.76
CA ASN A 384 27.80 -16.48 -2.97
C ASN A 384 26.71 -15.44 -2.62
N VAL A 385 25.85 -15.72 -1.63
CA VAL A 385 24.86 -14.74 -1.14
C VAL A 385 25.56 -13.55 -0.48
N GLY A 386 26.60 -13.82 0.30
CA GLY A 386 27.48 -12.79 0.87
C GLY A 386 28.07 -11.87 -0.20
N ASP A 387 28.60 -12.44 -1.29
CA ASP A 387 29.14 -11.66 -2.41
C ASP A 387 28.09 -10.72 -3.01
N VAL A 388 26.88 -11.22 -3.28
CA VAL A 388 25.79 -10.40 -3.82
C VAL A 388 25.43 -9.24 -2.90
N LEU A 389 25.36 -9.49 -1.58
CA LEU A 389 25.06 -8.47 -0.58
C LEU A 389 26.17 -7.42 -0.48
N VAL A 390 27.45 -7.83 -0.53
CA VAL A 390 28.59 -6.90 -0.49
C VAL A 390 28.64 -6.03 -1.75
N ILE A 391 28.48 -6.62 -2.95
CA ILE A 391 28.43 -5.89 -4.22
C ILE A 391 27.29 -4.88 -4.21
N SER A 392 26.11 -5.31 -3.75
CA SER A 392 24.94 -4.44 -3.63
C SER A 392 25.15 -3.32 -2.61
N GLY A 393 25.83 -3.60 -1.49
CA GLY A 393 26.15 -2.63 -0.44
C GLY A 393 27.12 -1.54 -0.93
N ILE A 394 28.19 -1.92 -1.64
CA ILE A 394 29.12 -0.97 -2.25
C ILE A 394 28.39 -0.12 -3.29
N GLY A 395 27.61 -0.76 -4.16
CA GLY A 395 26.83 -0.04 -5.18
C GLY A 395 25.78 0.89 -4.57
N LEU A 396 25.19 0.52 -3.42
CA LEU A 396 24.28 1.40 -2.68
C LEU A 396 25.00 2.65 -2.17
N ILE A 397 26.20 2.52 -1.60
CA ILE A 397 26.99 3.68 -1.13
C ILE A 397 27.28 4.62 -2.30
N VAL A 398 27.75 4.09 -3.43
CA VAL A 398 28.01 4.88 -4.64
C VAL A 398 26.74 5.57 -5.14
N SER A 399 25.64 4.83 -5.23
CA SER A 399 24.35 5.38 -5.67
C SER A 399 23.85 6.46 -4.70
N GLN A 400 24.03 6.30 -3.40
CA GLN A 400 23.56 7.27 -2.43
C GLN A 400 24.39 8.57 -2.44
N LEU A 401 25.70 8.48 -2.71
CA LEU A 401 26.58 9.64 -2.75
C LEU A 401 26.45 10.45 -4.06
N PHE A 402 26.27 9.78 -5.21
CA PHE A 402 26.30 10.46 -6.51
C PHE A 402 24.94 10.52 -7.21
N LEU A 403 24.18 9.42 -7.18
CA LEU A 403 22.94 9.28 -7.94
C LEU A 403 21.76 9.93 -7.21
N TYR A 404 21.65 9.73 -5.90
CA TYR A 404 20.55 10.27 -5.09
C TYR A 404 20.48 11.80 -5.13
N PRO A 405 21.58 12.58 -4.90
CA PRO A 405 21.50 14.04 -4.94
C PRO A 405 21.07 14.59 -6.31
N SER A 406 21.54 13.96 -7.40
CA SER A 406 21.16 14.32 -8.76
C SER A 406 19.68 14.07 -9.03
N LEU A 407 19.18 12.90 -8.64
CA LEU A 407 17.77 12.52 -8.83
C LEU A 407 16.83 13.31 -7.92
N GLU A 408 17.25 13.62 -6.70
CA GLU A 408 16.50 14.47 -5.77
C GLU A 408 16.34 15.88 -6.34
N ARG A 409 17.40 16.48 -6.90
CA ARG A 409 17.33 17.81 -7.55
C ARG A 409 16.40 17.82 -8.76
N ALA A 410 16.34 16.73 -9.52
CA ALA A 410 15.52 16.64 -10.72
C ALA A 410 14.03 16.43 -10.43
N PHE A 411 13.69 15.50 -9.53
CA PHE A 411 12.31 15.05 -9.32
C PHE A 411 11.70 15.50 -7.98
N GLY A 412 12.54 15.89 -7.03
CA GLY A 412 12.17 16.07 -5.63
C GLY A 412 11.99 14.72 -4.89
N PRO A 413 12.18 14.71 -3.57
CA PRO A 413 12.26 13.46 -2.79
C PRO A 413 10.95 12.65 -2.81
N ILE A 414 9.78 13.32 -2.80
CA ILE A 414 8.48 12.65 -2.73
C ILE A 414 8.11 11.98 -4.06
N LYS A 415 8.27 12.68 -5.20
CA LYS A 415 7.96 12.09 -6.51
C LYS A 415 8.92 10.95 -6.81
N PHE A 416 10.21 11.12 -6.47
CA PHE A 416 11.21 10.09 -6.67
C PHE A 416 10.94 8.82 -5.83
N ALA A 417 10.51 8.98 -4.57
CA ALA A 417 10.07 7.86 -3.74
C ALA A 417 8.85 7.13 -4.32
N ARG A 418 7.86 7.85 -4.85
CA ARG A 418 6.69 7.24 -5.51
C ARG A 418 7.07 6.47 -6.77
N ILE A 419 7.90 7.05 -7.63
CA ILE A 419 8.41 6.37 -8.83
C ILE A 419 9.18 5.11 -8.43
N SER A 420 10.00 5.20 -7.38
CA SER A 420 10.77 4.05 -6.88
C SER A 420 9.88 2.94 -6.33
N ALA A 421 8.79 3.30 -5.66
CA ALA A 421 7.80 2.33 -5.16
C ALA A 421 7.03 1.64 -6.29
N VAL A 422 6.76 2.32 -7.40
CA VAL A 422 6.13 1.69 -8.58
C VAL A 422 7.14 0.79 -9.30
N LEU A 423 8.40 1.22 -9.45
CA LEU A 423 9.46 0.45 -10.11
C LEU A 423 9.89 -0.80 -9.34
N SER A 424 9.73 -0.82 -8.01
CA SER A 424 10.07 -2.00 -7.20
C SER A 424 9.14 -3.19 -7.47
N ILE A 425 7.88 -2.95 -7.86
CA ILE A 425 6.89 -4.00 -8.15
C ILE A 425 7.34 -4.90 -9.32
N PRO A 426 7.58 -4.39 -10.55
CA PRO A 426 8.02 -5.23 -11.66
C PRO A 426 9.40 -5.84 -11.40
N LEU A 427 10.27 -5.16 -10.64
CA LEU A 427 11.55 -5.71 -10.23
C LEU A 427 11.37 -6.99 -9.40
N LEU A 428 10.49 -6.99 -8.39
CA LEU A 428 10.21 -8.18 -7.59
C LEU A 428 9.54 -9.28 -8.40
N GLN A 429 8.59 -8.92 -9.27
CA GLN A 429 7.94 -9.87 -10.16
C GLN A 429 8.93 -10.56 -11.10
N SER A 430 10.10 -9.96 -11.34
CA SER A 430 11.16 -10.56 -12.15
C SER A 430 11.91 -11.71 -11.44
N TYR A 431 11.90 -11.80 -10.10
CA TYR A 431 12.73 -12.76 -9.35
C TYR A 431 12.48 -14.25 -9.70
N PRO A 432 11.22 -14.70 -9.86
CA PRO A 432 10.95 -16.06 -10.33
C PRO A 432 11.53 -16.35 -11.72
N PHE A 433 11.58 -15.35 -12.60
CA PHE A 433 12.19 -15.48 -13.93
C PHE A 433 13.73 -15.48 -13.86
N ILE A 434 14.31 -14.72 -12.92
CA ILE A 434 15.75 -14.77 -12.65
C ILE A 434 16.14 -16.20 -12.23
N ALA A 435 15.30 -16.91 -11.48
CA ALA A 435 15.51 -18.31 -11.09
C ALA A 435 15.68 -19.27 -12.27
N MET A 436 15.15 -18.93 -13.46
CA MET A 436 15.25 -19.75 -14.67
C MET A 436 16.59 -19.58 -15.39
N LEU A 437 17.38 -18.58 -15.02
CA LEU A 437 18.71 -18.35 -15.57
C LEU A 437 19.73 -19.27 -14.90
N SER A 438 20.86 -19.50 -15.57
CA SER A 438 21.96 -20.32 -15.03
C SER A 438 23.32 -19.71 -15.28
N GLY A 439 24.31 -20.14 -14.51
CA GLY A 439 25.71 -19.75 -14.65
C GLY A 439 25.96 -18.25 -14.42
N ILE A 440 26.83 -17.67 -15.25
CA ILE A 440 27.30 -16.27 -15.12
C ILE A 440 26.16 -15.28 -15.34
N THR A 441 25.22 -15.58 -16.25
CA THR A 441 24.07 -14.70 -16.53
C THR A 441 23.18 -14.57 -15.30
N LEU A 442 22.91 -15.66 -14.58
CA LEU A 442 22.18 -15.62 -13.30
C LEU A 442 22.91 -14.73 -12.29
N TYR A 443 24.20 -14.96 -12.11
CA TYR A 443 25.01 -14.20 -11.15
C TYR A 443 25.04 -12.69 -11.47
N LEU A 444 25.16 -12.32 -12.75
CA LEU A 444 25.15 -10.93 -13.18
C LEU A 444 23.77 -10.28 -12.99
N VAL A 445 22.71 -10.95 -13.42
CA VAL A 445 21.33 -10.43 -13.32
C VAL A 445 20.89 -10.29 -11.86
N ILE A 446 21.20 -11.26 -10.99
CA ILE A 446 20.83 -11.19 -9.58
C ILE A 446 21.59 -10.07 -8.85
N ASN A 447 22.85 -9.82 -9.19
CA ASN A 447 23.61 -8.70 -8.64
C ASN A 447 23.00 -7.35 -9.06
N ILE A 448 22.66 -7.18 -10.33
CA ILE A 448 21.98 -5.97 -10.82
C ILE A 448 20.62 -5.80 -10.15
N ALA A 449 19.83 -6.87 -10.06
CA ALA A 449 18.51 -6.84 -9.43
C ALA A 449 18.58 -6.52 -7.93
N SER A 450 19.54 -7.09 -7.22
CA SER A 450 19.79 -6.82 -5.80
C SER A 450 20.25 -5.38 -5.58
N LEU A 451 21.17 -4.88 -6.39
CA LEU A 451 21.60 -3.49 -6.36
C LEU A 451 20.43 -2.54 -6.58
N LEU A 452 19.67 -2.75 -7.66
CA LEU A 452 18.52 -1.91 -8.01
C LEU A 452 17.46 -1.94 -6.90
N LYS A 453 17.17 -3.12 -6.34
CA LYS A 453 16.24 -3.25 -5.21
C LYS A 453 16.68 -2.41 -4.02
N ASN A 454 17.97 -2.48 -3.66
CA ASN A 454 18.50 -1.73 -2.51
C ASN A 454 18.44 -0.22 -2.74
N VAL A 455 18.79 0.26 -3.95
CA VAL A 455 18.70 1.69 -4.31
C VAL A 455 17.26 2.20 -4.26
N LEU A 456 16.32 1.46 -4.85
CA LEU A 456 14.90 1.81 -4.82
C LEU A 456 14.35 1.81 -3.39
N SER A 457 14.70 0.81 -2.59
CA SER A 457 14.24 0.70 -1.19
C SER A 457 14.78 1.83 -0.33
N MET A 458 16.06 2.17 -0.47
CA MET A 458 16.67 3.28 0.27
C MET A 458 16.02 4.61 -0.11
N THR A 459 15.77 4.84 -1.40
CA THR A 459 15.08 6.04 -1.90
C THR A 459 13.69 6.20 -1.27
N ILE A 460 12.91 5.12 -1.18
CA ILE A 460 11.59 5.14 -0.56
C ILE A 460 11.69 5.50 0.92
N ILE A 461 12.63 4.88 1.65
CA ILE A 461 12.88 5.16 3.07
C ILE A 461 13.25 6.64 3.27
N THR A 462 14.20 7.16 2.48
CA THR A 462 14.62 8.56 2.58
C THR A 462 13.46 9.51 2.27
N GLY A 463 12.65 9.23 1.25
CA GLY A 463 11.46 10.03 0.94
C GLY A 463 10.42 10.04 2.08
N LEU A 464 10.20 8.90 2.73
CA LEU A 464 9.29 8.79 3.89
C LEU A 464 9.80 9.59 5.10
N PHE A 465 11.10 9.50 5.41
CA PHE A 465 11.73 10.32 6.45
C PHE A 465 11.62 11.82 6.16
N ILE A 466 11.81 12.25 4.91
CA ILE A 466 11.65 13.65 4.53
C ILE A 466 10.19 14.10 4.72
N MET A 467 9.22 13.25 4.37
CA MET A 467 7.80 13.57 4.59
C MET A 467 7.47 13.68 6.08
N GLN A 468 7.99 12.80 6.93
CA GLN A 468 7.81 12.87 8.38
C GLN A 468 8.38 14.16 8.96
N ASN A 469 9.62 14.50 8.59
CA ASN A 469 10.28 15.73 9.06
C ASN A 469 9.63 17.02 8.55
N ARG A 470 8.93 16.98 7.40
CA ARG A 470 8.14 18.11 6.87
C ARG A 470 6.76 18.23 7.52
N ALA A 471 6.25 17.16 8.11
CA ALA A 471 4.94 17.16 8.78
C ALA A 471 4.98 17.78 10.19
N VAL A 472 6.17 18.09 10.72
CA VAL A 472 6.37 18.61 12.07
C VAL A 472 7.31 19.81 12.09
N GLU A 473 7.11 20.68 13.08
CA GLU A 473 8.00 21.80 13.35
C GLU A 473 9.39 21.34 13.82
N GLN A 474 10.41 22.19 13.61
CA GLN A 474 11.80 21.83 13.86
C GLN A 474 12.08 21.40 15.31
N HIS A 475 11.41 22.02 16.29
CA HIS A 475 11.57 21.68 17.71
C HIS A 475 11.05 20.28 18.07
N GLN A 476 10.08 19.75 17.32
CA GLN A 476 9.47 18.43 17.57
C GLN A 476 10.04 17.31 16.68
N ARG A 477 10.92 17.61 15.72
CA ARG A 477 11.49 16.61 14.79
C ARG A 477 12.19 15.46 15.51
N GLY A 478 12.88 15.73 16.62
CA GLY A 478 13.53 14.69 17.43
C GLY A 478 12.53 13.68 17.98
N ALA A 479 11.47 14.17 18.63
CA ALA A 479 10.41 13.33 19.18
C ALA A 479 9.64 12.58 18.08
N ALA A 480 9.31 13.25 16.98
CA ALA A 480 8.62 12.63 15.84
C ALA A 480 9.44 11.49 15.21
N ASN A 481 10.74 11.69 14.99
CA ASN A 481 11.62 10.64 14.49
C ASN A 481 11.79 9.50 15.51
N GLY A 482 11.81 9.80 16.82
CA GLY A 482 11.82 8.77 17.87
C GLY A 482 10.58 7.87 17.83
N ILE A 483 9.39 8.47 17.68
CA ILE A 483 8.13 7.74 17.51
C ILE A 483 8.17 6.90 16.22
N ALA A 484 8.60 7.50 15.10
CA ALA A 484 8.70 6.82 13.81
C ALA A 484 9.62 5.58 13.88
N MET A 485 10.80 5.72 14.48
CA MET A 485 11.78 4.64 14.65
C MET A 485 11.26 3.53 15.56
N THR A 486 10.52 3.88 16.61
CA THR A 486 9.95 2.90 17.55
C THR A 486 8.89 2.05 16.87
N ILE A 487 7.90 2.67 16.21
CA ILE A 487 6.82 1.95 15.53
C ILE A 487 7.38 1.11 14.36
N MET A 488 8.28 1.68 13.57
CA MET A 488 8.95 0.96 12.48
C MET A 488 9.73 -0.27 12.99
N SER A 489 10.37 -0.19 14.15
CA SER A 489 11.12 -1.31 14.72
C SER A 489 10.22 -2.46 15.18
N ILE A 490 9.03 -2.16 15.73
CA ILE A 490 8.03 -3.18 16.08
C ILE A 490 7.62 -3.96 14.82
N PHE A 491 7.39 -3.26 13.71
CA PHE A 491 7.04 -3.89 12.44
C PHE A 491 8.20 -4.72 11.88
N LYS A 492 9.44 -4.23 11.96
CA LYS A 492 10.62 -5.03 11.55
C LYS A 492 10.76 -6.32 12.33
N ALA A 493 10.43 -6.32 13.62
CA ALA A 493 10.54 -7.51 14.47
C ALA A 493 9.62 -8.65 14.00
N ILE A 494 8.48 -8.32 13.38
CA ILE A 494 7.52 -9.30 12.84
C ILE A 494 7.98 -9.84 11.48
N GLY A 495 8.79 -9.07 10.75
CA GLY A 495 9.22 -9.37 9.38
C GLY A 495 9.82 -10.76 9.18
N PRO A 496 10.83 -11.20 9.96
CA PRO A 496 11.44 -12.50 9.79
C PRO A 496 10.50 -13.67 10.07
N ALA A 497 9.62 -13.54 11.07
CA ALA A 497 8.63 -14.58 11.38
C ALA A 497 7.60 -14.72 10.25
N GLY A 498 7.15 -13.60 9.67
CA GLY A 498 6.21 -13.61 8.54
C GLY A 498 6.85 -14.06 7.23
N GLY A 499 8.01 -13.51 6.89
CA GLY A 499 8.74 -13.83 5.65
C GLY A 499 9.31 -15.24 5.63
N GLY A 500 9.70 -15.82 6.77
CA GLY A 500 10.17 -17.20 6.83
C GLY A 500 9.06 -18.26 6.82
N ALA A 501 7.81 -17.88 7.09
CA ALA A 501 6.68 -18.80 7.15
C ALA A 501 5.93 -18.98 5.80
N VAL A 502 6.08 -18.02 4.88
CA VAL A 502 5.50 -18.00 3.54
C VAL A 502 6.57 -18.39 2.52
#